data_AF-A0A7R9FPQ4-F1
#
_entry.id   AF-A0A7R9FPQ4-F1
#
_cell.length_a   1.000
_cell.length_b   1.000
_cell.length_c   1.000
_cell.angle_alpha   90.00
_cell.angle_beta   90.00
_cell.angle_gamma   90.00
#
_symmetry.space_group_name_H-M   'P 1'
#
loop_
_entity.id
_entity.type
_entity.pdbx_description
1 polymer ?
#
loop_
_entity_poly.entity_id
_entity_poly.type
_entity_poly.pdbx_seq_one_letter_code
_entity_poly.pdbx_strand_id
1 'polypeptide(L)'
;MDYTRYFSRVSKNRKFSWLREYAKLLQDLPPGTVFLAGGVPNTTQFPFVEAKFTLRDGSTIAIDPKLMSQSLQYGATEGVPALRKKLEEMVSRYHGVNEERMEKSEVLVLPGSQFGLAMALEAMLNNGSYLIIEEHAYPGVLSAVNPYNPKYLPVKVDGDGMIPDSLREVLSPWKAEEIRDSDGLVPKVLYICPSGGNPTGSSLTEERKQEIYHIAQEYNLLIIEDDPYFFIQFRDILLLELLNKWGWEGFDEHVRQVRCFYQSQRDIMLAATQKHLSGLVEWYIPKGGMFLWMKVPQLKDTYEMIMERGLAHGIVLVPGRPFCPGGQNHPSQYLRASFSLATKDEMDQVCLCVLVTV
;
A
#
# COMPACT_ATOMS: atom_id res chain seq x y z
N MET A 1 0.63 17.57 20.96
CA MET A 1 1.92 16.98 21.37
C MET A 1 2.97 18.08 21.33
N ASP A 2 3.97 18.03 22.22
CA ASP A 2 5.10 18.94 22.19
C ASP A 2 6.25 18.30 21.40
N TYR A 3 6.61 18.90 20.26
CA TYR A 3 7.68 18.42 19.39
C TYR A 3 9.05 19.06 19.67
N THR A 4 9.16 19.97 20.64
CA THR A 4 10.40 20.73 20.91
C THR A 4 11.60 19.85 21.23
N ARG A 5 11.37 18.65 21.77
CA ARG A 5 12.40 17.65 22.09
C ARG A 5 13.11 17.05 20.87
N TYR A 6 12.46 17.08 19.70
CA TYR A 6 13.01 16.54 18.46
C TYR A 6 13.90 17.54 17.74
N PHE A 7 13.78 18.84 18.03
CA PHE A 7 14.52 19.85 17.30
C PHE A 7 16.01 19.81 17.59
N SER A 8 16.80 19.86 16.51
CA SER A 8 18.25 20.05 16.56
C SER A 8 18.60 21.40 17.18
N ARG A 9 19.85 21.55 17.61
CA ARG A 9 20.37 22.83 18.13
C ARG A 9 20.26 23.93 17.08
N VAL A 10 20.48 23.59 15.80
CA VAL A 10 20.34 24.54 14.69
C VAL A 10 18.89 25.02 14.60
N SER A 11 17.92 24.11 14.60
CA SER A 11 16.49 24.45 14.58
C SER A 11 16.06 25.33 15.75
N LYS A 12 16.47 25.00 16.98
CA LYS A 12 16.15 25.79 18.18
C LYS A 12 16.69 27.22 18.10
N ASN A 13 17.78 27.42 17.35
CA ASN A 13 18.39 28.73 17.14
C ASN A 13 17.77 29.52 15.97
N ARG A 14 16.97 28.90 15.10
CA ARG A 14 16.27 29.60 14.02
C ARG A 14 15.28 30.61 14.63
N LYS A 15 15.24 31.81 14.06
CA LYS A 15 14.30 32.88 14.42
C LYS A 15 13.48 33.24 13.18
N PHE A 16 12.24 33.62 13.40
CA PHE A 16 11.39 34.13 12.32
C PHE A 16 11.98 35.43 11.76
N SER A 17 11.67 35.71 10.49
CA SER A 17 12.05 36.97 9.86
C SER A 17 11.04 38.04 10.23
N TRP A 18 11.47 39.04 11.01
CA TRP A 18 10.63 40.20 11.36
C TRP A 18 10.07 40.91 10.14
N LEU A 19 10.84 41.01 9.06
CA LEU A 19 10.38 41.63 7.81
C LEU A 19 9.25 40.84 7.15
N ARG A 20 9.29 39.50 7.21
CA ARG A 20 8.20 38.67 6.67
C ARG A 20 6.94 38.74 7.53
N GLU A 21 7.09 38.73 8.85
CA GLU A 21 5.94 38.91 9.75
C GLU A 21 5.31 40.30 9.58
N TYR A 22 6.14 41.34 9.43
CA TYR A 22 5.67 42.67 9.10
C TYR A 22 4.93 42.69 7.75
N ALA A 23 5.47 42.05 6.71
CA ALA A 23 4.82 41.99 5.40
C ALA A 23 3.45 41.29 5.42
N LYS A 24 3.23 40.28 6.29
CA LYS A 24 1.92 39.64 6.48
C LYS A 24 0.88 40.62 7.03
N LEU A 25 1.25 41.42 8.03
CA LEU A 25 0.37 42.44 8.63
C LEU A 25 -0.05 43.52 7.61
N LEU A 26 0.73 43.71 6.56
CA LEU A 26 0.45 44.70 5.52
C LEU A 26 -0.48 44.17 4.41
N GLN A 27 -0.86 42.88 4.43
CA GLN A 27 -1.76 42.30 3.43
C GLN A 27 -3.22 42.82 3.56
N ASP A 28 -3.62 43.24 4.76
CA ASP A 28 -4.97 43.73 5.07
C ASP A 28 -5.06 45.26 5.14
N LEU A 29 -4.12 45.98 4.49
CA LEU A 29 -4.15 47.44 4.49
C LEU A 29 -5.39 47.98 3.76
N PRO A 30 -5.97 49.11 4.24
CA PRO A 30 -7.11 49.74 3.59
C PRO A 30 -6.85 50.04 2.11
N PRO A 31 -7.86 49.93 1.23
CA PRO A 31 -7.76 50.37 -0.16
C PRO A 31 -7.27 51.83 -0.26
N GLY A 32 -6.34 52.09 -1.17
CA GLY A 32 -5.74 53.43 -1.35
C GLY A 32 -4.50 53.71 -0.48
N THR A 33 -4.10 52.78 0.37
CA THR A 33 -2.83 52.89 1.12
C THR A 33 -1.64 52.88 0.15
N VAL A 34 -0.80 53.91 0.22
CA VAL A 34 0.44 53.99 -0.55
C VAL A 34 1.49 53.08 0.09
N PHE A 35 1.89 52.03 -0.62
CA PHE A 35 2.83 51.03 -0.12
C PHE A 35 4.27 51.31 -0.60
N LEU A 36 5.13 51.76 0.31
CA LEU A 36 6.57 52.02 0.07
C LEU A 36 7.51 51.17 0.95
N ALA A 37 6.96 50.15 1.63
CA ALA A 37 7.69 49.41 2.66
C ALA A 37 8.40 48.14 2.15
N GLY A 38 7.83 47.47 1.14
CA GLY A 38 8.34 46.19 0.67
C GLY A 38 9.34 46.30 -0.48
N GLY A 39 10.37 45.45 -0.47
CA GLY A 39 11.31 45.25 -1.59
C GLY A 39 10.72 44.38 -2.70
N VAL A 40 9.53 44.76 -3.21
CA VAL A 40 8.75 43.99 -4.19
C VAL A 40 8.93 44.61 -5.57
N PRO A 41 9.60 43.95 -6.54
CA PRO A 41 9.82 44.50 -7.88
C PRO A 41 8.51 44.78 -8.62
N ASN A 42 8.51 45.82 -9.45
CA ASN A 42 7.37 46.15 -10.29
C ASN A 42 7.20 45.09 -11.40
N THR A 43 6.06 44.40 -11.39
CA THR A 43 5.80 43.27 -12.28
C THR A 43 5.70 43.65 -13.76
N THR A 44 5.51 44.94 -14.08
CA THR A 44 5.54 45.44 -15.47
C THR A 44 6.91 45.33 -16.14
N GLN A 45 7.98 45.14 -15.34
CA GLN A 45 9.34 44.95 -15.85
C GLN A 45 9.70 43.48 -16.06
N PHE A 46 8.80 42.55 -15.72
CA PHE A 46 9.03 41.13 -15.95
C PHE A 46 8.89 40.83 -17.45
N PRO A 47 9.81 40.07 -18.06
CA PRO A 47 9.88 39.92 -19.51
C PRO A 47 8.84 38.94 -20.10
N PHE A 48 8.06 38.26 -19.26
CA PHE A 48 7.06 37.28 -19.71
C PHE A 48 5.65 37.82 -19.49
N VAL A 49 4.87 37.87 -20.55
CA VAL A 49 3.47 38.33 -20.51
C VAL A 49 2.52 37.16 -20.28
N GLU A 50 2.65 36.07 -21.00
CA GLU A 50 1.77 34.89 -20.90
C GLU A 50 2.54 33.63 -21.31
N ALA A 51 1.97 32.46 -21.03
CA ALA A 51 2.50 31.20 -21.51
C ALA A 51 1.39 30.22 -21.90
N LYS A 52 1.69 29.33 -22.85
CA LYS A 52 0.81 28.23 -23.24
C LYS A 52 1.60 26.94 -23.34
N PHE A 53 1.17 25.92 -22.59
CA PHE A 53 1.76 24.59 -22.61
C PHE A 53 0.80 23.63 -23.30
N THR A 54 1.31 22.82 -24.22
CA THR A 54 0.53 21.75 -24.86
C THR A 54 0.88 20.43 -24.18
N LEU A 55 -0.14 19.70 -23.73
CA LEU A 55 -0.01 18.41 -23.08
C LEU A 55 0.06 17.29 -24.12
N ARG A 56 0.48 16.08 -23.69
CA ARG A 56 0.63 14.92 -24.59
C ARG A 56 -0.67 14.46 -25.23
N ASP A 57 -1.81 14.72 -24.59
CA ASP A 57 -3.15 14.43 -25.11
C ASP A 57 -3.66 15.50 -26.10
N GLY A 58 -2.85 16.52 -26.39
CA GLY A 58 -3.20 17.63 -27.27
C GLY A 58 -3.98 18.76 -26.60
N SER A 59 -4.39 18.61 -25.34
CA SER A 59 -5.00 19.70 -24.57
C SER A 59 -3.96 20.76 -24.20
N THR A 60 -4.41 21.95 -23.79
CA THR A 60 -3.52 23.07 -23.51
C THR A 60 -3.80 23.72 -22.18
N ILE A 61 -2.74 24.07 -21.45
CA ILE A 61 -2.78 24.91 -20.24
C ILE A 61 -2.31 26.31 -20.63
N ALA A 62 -3.09 27.33 -20.29
CA ALA A 62 -2.73 28.72 -20.51
C ALA A 62 -2.45 29.41 -19.17
N ILE A 63 -1.39 30.21 -19.13
CA ILE A 63 -1.07 31.16 -18.05
C ILE A 63 -1.33 32.55 -18.63
N ASP A 64 -2.43 33.17 -18.19
CA ASP A 64 -2.80 34.52 -18.62
C ASP A 64 -1.88 35.61 -18.01
N PRO A 65 -1.96 36.86 -18.48
CA PRO A 65 -1.10 37.93 -17.97
C PRO A 65 -1.20 38.20 -16.47
N LYS A 66 -2.38 38.01 -15.88
CA LYS A 66 -2.58 38.20 -14.45
C LYS A 66 -1.85 37.11 -13.67
N LEU A 67 -2.03 35.85 -14.06
CA LEU A 67 -1.39 34.71 -13.42
C LEU A 67 0.13 34.71 -13.64
N MET A 68 0.60 35.11 -14.82
CA MET A 68 2.04 35.25 -15.11
C MET A 68 2.69 36.29 -14.20
N SER A 69 2.07 37.48 -14.11
CA SER A 69 2.52 38.56 -13.22
C SER A 69 2.60 38.13 -11.75
N GLN A 70 1.61 37.38 -11.28
CA GLN A 70 1.57 36.82 -9.92
C GLN A 70 2.63 35.73 -9.70
N SER A 71 2.82 34.83 -10.67
CA SER A 71 3.70 33.67 -10.56
C SER A 71 5.19 34.04 -10.52
N LEU A 72 5.56 35.16 -11.16
CA LEU A 72 6.95 35.66 -11.17
C LEU A 72 7.28 36.54 -9.95
N GLN A 73 6.28 36.90 -9.15
CA GLN A 73 6.47 37.71 -7.95
C GLN A 73 6.86 36.85 -6.74
N TYR A 74 7.46 37.48 -5.73
CA TYR A 74 7.62 36.86 -4.42
C TYR A 74 6.29 36.33 -3.88
N GLY A 75 6.33 35.10 -3.37
CA GLY A 75 5.18 34.42 -2.77
C GLY A 75 5.39 34.03 -1.31
N ALA A 76 4.36 33.40 -0.74
CA ALA A 76 4.42 32.84 0.60
C ALA A 76 5.48 31.72 0.71
N THR A 77 6.09 31.58 1.89
CA THR A 77 7.17 30.59 2.12
C THR A 77 6.68 29.15 1.93
N GLU A 78 5.45 28.91 2.35
CA GLU A 78 4.79 27.61 2.41
C GLU A 78 4.30 27.16 1.02
N GLY A 79 4.29 28.06 0.05
CA GLY A 79 3.80 27.84 -1.31
C GLY A 79 2.55 28.65 -1.65
N VAL A 80 2.15 28.59 -2.92
CA VAL A 80 0.97 29.30 -3.43
C VAL A 80 -0.29 28.76 -2.74
N PRO A 81 -1.14 29.59 -2.10
CA PRO A 81 -2.28 29.13 -1.32
C PRO A 81 -3.25 28.22 -2.08
N ALA A 82 -3.54 28.54 -3.35
CA ALA A 82 -4.42 27.72 -4.18
C ALA A 82 -3.85 26.31 -4.46
N LEU A 83 -2.52 26.21 -4.64
CA LEU A 83 -1.85 24.93 -4.81
C LEU A 83 -1.84 24.14 -3.50
N ARG A 84 -1.53 24.79 -2.37
CA ARG A 84 -1.54 24.16 -1.04
C ARG A 84 -2.90 23.53 -0.73
N LYS A 85 -4.00 24.27 -0.97
CA LYS A 85 -5.36 23.73 -0.80
C LYS A 85 -5.61 22.47 -1.64
N LYS A 86 -5.12 22.43 -2.89
CA LYS A 86 -5.24 21.22 -3.73
C LYS A 86 -4.41 20.05 -3.21
N LEU A 87 -3.23 20.32 -2.66
CA LEU A 87 -2.40 19.29 -2.04
C LEU A 87 -3.02 18.78 -0.72
N GLU A 88 -3.64 19.64 0.08
CA GLU A 88 -4.41 19.26 1.27
C GLU A 88 -5.59 18.35 0.90
N GLU A 89 -6.36 18.70 -0.13
CA GLU A 89 -7.43 17.85 -0.68
C GLU A 89 -6.89 16.47 -1.11
N MET A 90 -5.71 16.43 -1.75
CA MET A 90 -5.05 15.16 -2.10
C MET A 90 -4.66 14.35 -0.86
N VAL A 91 -4.10 15.00 0.16
CA VAL A 91 -3.71 14.32 1.40
C VAL A 91 -4.91 13.70 2.10
N SER A 92 -6.00 14.45 2.26
CA SER A 92 -7.25 13.92 2.82
C SER A 92 -7.81 12.75 2.02
N ARG A 93 -7.79 12.86 0.68
CA ARG A 93 -8.35 11.83 -0.21
C ARG A 93 -7.58 10.52 -0.17
N TYR A 94 -6.25 10.56 -0.21
CA TYR A 94 -5.44 9.36 -0.39
C TYR A 94 -4.86 8.79 0.91
N HIS A 95 -4.72 9.60 1.96
CA HIS A 95 -4.16 9.17 3.25
C HIS A 95 -5.22 9.14 4.37
N GLY A 96 -6.49 9.40 4.06
CA GLY A 96 -7.60 9.29 5.02
C GLY A 96 -7.53 10.30 6.18
N VAL A 97 -6.83 11.42 5.99
CA VAL A 97 -6.70 12.47 7.01
C VAL A 97 -7.98 13.30 7.02
N ASN A 98 -8.77 13.17 8.08
CA ASN A 98 -10.02 13.92 8.26
C ASN A 98 -9.77 15.42 8.51
N GLU A 99 -10.83 16.23 8.43
CA GLU A 99 -10.75 17.68 8.58
C GLU A 99 -10.08 18.10 9.90
N GLU A 100 -10.45 17.48 11.03
CA GLU A 100 -9.87 17.80 12.34
C GLU A 100 -8.34 17.59 12.39
N ARG A 101 -7.84 16.52 11.75
CA ARG A 101 -6.39 16.27 11.67
C ARG A 101 -5.71 17.19 10.67
N MET A 102 -6.37 17.52 9.56
CA MET A 102 -5.85 18.48 8.60
C MET A 102 -5.70 19.87 9.20
N GLU A 103 -6.64 20.33 10.04
CA GLU A 103 -6.53 21.62 10.76
C GLU A 103 -5.32 21.68 11.71
N LYS A 104 -4.84 20.51 12.16
CA LYS A 104 -3.67 20.36 13.04
C LYS A 104 -2.39 20.05 12.26
N SER A 105 -2.45 20.03 10.93
CA SER A 105 -1.36 19.67 10.03
C SER A 105 -1.05 20.82 9.08
N GLU A 106 0.15 20.81 8.49
CA GLU A 106 0.52 21.78 7.46
C GLU A 106 1.04 21.08 6.22
N VAL A 107 0.62 21.56 5.05
CA VAL A 107 1.20 21.18 3.76
C VAL A 107 2.12 22.28 3.25
N LEU A 108 3.38 21.94 3.03
CA LEU A 108 4.42 22.82 2.51
C LEU A 108 4.82 22.40 1.10
N VAL A 109 4.89 23.36 0.17
CA VAL A 109 5.39 23.12 -1.18
C VAL A 109 6.91 23.24 -1.18
N LEU A 110 7.59 22.17 -1.57
CA LEU A 110 9.05 22.07 -1.58
C LEU A 110 9.56 21.88 -3.01
N PRO A 111 10.83 22.26 -3.31
CA PRO A 111 11.42 22.09 -4.64
C PRO A 111 11.72 20.62 -5.02
N GLY A 112 11.42 19.67 -4.12
CA GLY A 112 11.58 18.23 -4.33
C GLY A 112 11.77 17.47 -3.02
N SER A 113 11.58 16.15 -3.05
CA SER A 113 11.73 15.29 -1.87
C SER A 113 13.14 15.35 -1.26
N GLN A 114 14.20 15.38 -2.08
CA GLN A 114 15.57 15.49 -1.59
C GLN A 114 15.81 16.72 -0.72
N PHE A 115 15.26 17.88 -1.09
CA PHE A 115 15.35 19.10 -0.28
C PHE A 115 14.52 18.96 1.00
N GLY A 116 13.31 18.40 0.90
CA GLY A 116 12.45 18.16 2.06
C GLY A 116 13.09 17.23 3.08
N LEU A 117 13.65 16.12 2.64
CA LEU A 117 14.39 15.19 3.49
C LEU A 117 15.57 15.86 4.18
N ALA A 118 16.39 16.61 3.42
CA ALA A 118 17.54 17.31 3.99
C ALA A 118 17.10 18.30 5.08
N MET A 119 16.05 19.09 4.84
CA MET A 119 15.55 20.06 5.81
C MET A 119 14.84 19.42 7.00
N ALA A 120 14.04 18.37 6.80
CA ALA A 120 13.40 17.63 7.88
C ALA A 120 14.46 16.98 8.78
N LEU A 121 15.43 16.27 8.20
CA LEU A 121 16.48 15.60 8.95
C LEU A 121 17.42 16.60 9.63
N GLU A 122 17.83 17.70 8.99
CA GLU A 122 18.56 18.78 9.68
C GLU A 122 17.74 19.36 10.84
N ALA A 123 16.41 19.45 10.65
CA ALA A 123 15.56 20.02 11.67
C ALA A 123 15.62 19.21 12.97
N MET A 124 15.99 17.92 12.89
CA MET A 124 15.93 16.97 14.00
C MET A 124 17.29 16.40 14.44
N LEU A 125 18.27 16.33 13.54
CA LEU A 125 19.56 15.70 13.79
C LEU A 125 20.61 16.72 14.23
N ASN A 126 21.34 16.38 15.30
CA ASN A 126 22.58 17.03 15.67
C ASN A 126 23.75 16.15 15.21
N ASN A 127 24.97 16.71 15.24
CA ASN A 127 26.16 15.93 15.01
C ASN A 127 26.24 14.74 16.00
N GLY A 128 26.35 13.50 15.50
CA GLY A 128 26.40 12.29 16.31
C GLY A 128 25.05 11.69 16.72
N SER A 129 23.92 12.28 16.30
CA SER A 129 22.56 11.78 16.57
C SER A 129 22.36 10.34 16.08
N TYR A 130 21.54 9.55 16.77
CA TYR A 130 21.07 8.27 16.23
C TYR A 130 20.01 8.47 15.16
N LEU A 131 20.06 7.66 14.10
CA LEU A 131 19.03 7.60 13.05
C LEU A 131 18.63 6.14 12.83
N ILE A 132 17.36 5.83 13.06
CA ILE A 132 16.79 4.52 12.75
C ILE A 132 16.42 4.52 11.27
N ILE A 133 16.86 3.49 10.55
CA ILE A 133 16.76 3.41 9.09
C ILE A 133 16.75 1.96 8.64
N GLU A 134 16.19 1.66 7.48
CA GLU A 134 16.30 0.35 6.85
C GLU A 134 17.77 0.01 6.53
N GLU A 135 18.15 -1.28 6.62
CA GLU A 135 19.52 -1.74 6.33
C GLU A 135 19.96 -1.48 4.88
N HIS A 136 18.99 -1.24 3.99
CA HIS A 136 19.17 -0.77 2.62
C HIS A 136 18.31 0.46 2.42
N ALA A 137 18.93 1.61 2.17
CA ALA A 137 18.23 2.89 2.06
C ALA A 137 18.66 3.70 0.85
N TYR A 138 17.78 4.62 0.43
CA TYR A 138 18.01 5.54 -0.68
C TYR A 138 19.32 6.33 -0.51
N PRO A 139 20.28 6.29 -1.48
CA PRO A 139 21.55 6.99 -1.34
C PRO A 139 21.46 8.50 -1.12
N GLY A 140 20.37 9.13 -1.57
CA GLY A 140 20.15 10.56 -1.35
C GLY A 140 19.86 10.91 0.10
N VAL A 141 19.16 10.04 0.87
CA VAL A 141 18.99 10.28 2.31
C VAL A 141 20.33 10.14 3.04
N LEU A 142 21.13 9.11 2.70
CA LEU A 142 22.45 8.91 3.30
C LEU A 142 23.37 10.11 3.04
N SER A 143 23.35 10.62 1.79
CA SER A 143 24.14 11.79 1.40
C SER A 143 23.72 13.06 2.17
N ALA A 144 22.42 13.21 2.45
CA ALA A 144 21.90 14.34 3.21
C ALA A 144 22.30 14.28 4.69
N VAL A 145 22.36 13.08 5.30
CA VAL A 145 22.62 12.95 6.74
C VAL A 145 24.07 12.69 7.13
N ASN A 146 24.90 12.11 6.25
CA ASN A 146 26.30 11.82 6.52
C ASN A 146 27.11 13.00 7.09
N PRO A 147 26.92 14.27 6.67
CA PRO A 147 27.63 15.42 7.25
C PRO A 147 27.39 15.63 8.75
N TYR A 148 26.28 15.10 9.30
CA TYR A 148 25.97 15.15 10.73
C TYR A 148 26.52 13.94 11.49
N ASN A 149 27.36 13.09 10.87
CA ASN A 149 27.96 11.90 11.46
C ASN A 149 26.98 11.07 12.30
N PRO A 150 25.80 10.70 11.75
CA PRO A 150 24.79 10.00 12.53
C PRO A 150 25.29 8.60 12.93
N LYS A 151 24.80 8.13 14.07
CA LYS A 151 24.92 6.73 14.47
C LYS A 151 23.73 5.97 13.89
N TYR A 152 23.95 5.33 12.76
CA TYR A 152 22.92 4.53 12.11
C TYR A 152 22.50 3.34 12.98
N LEU A 153 21.19 3.12 13.04
CA LEU A 153 20.56 1.95 13.65
C LEU A 153 19.81 1.19 12.54
N PRO A 154 20.49 0.31 11.80
CA PRO A 154 19.91 -0.37 10.65
C PRO A 154 18.92 -1.44 11.09
N VAL A 155 17.71 -1.39 10.54
CA VAL A 155 16.63 -2.35 10.77
C VAL A 155 16.53 -3.29 9.57
N LYS A 156 16.42 -4.59 9.83
CA LYS A 156 16.31 -5.60 8.77
C LYS A 156 15.02 -5.44 7.97
N VAL A 157 15.11 -5.80 6.69
CA VAL A 157 13.99 -5.74 5.74
C VAL A 157 13.78 -7.08 5.05
N ASP A 158 12.55 -7.38 4.66
CA ASP A 158 12.20 -8.49 3.77
C ASP A 158 11.26 -8.04 2.64
N GLY A 159 10.57 -8.98 1.99
CA GLY A 159 9.65 -8.70 0.88
C GLY A 159 8.51 -7.73 1.24
N ASP A 160 8.16 -7.64 2.53
CA ASP A 160 7.11 -6.78 3.06
C ASP A 160 7.70 -5.56 3.80
N GLY A 161 8.96 -5.20 3.53
CA GLY A 161 9.61 -3.99 4.07
C GLY A 161 10.28 -4.21 5.43
N MET A 162 10.38 -3.13 6.22
CA MET A 162 10.94 -3.15 7.58
C MET A 162 10.27 -4.18 8.49
N ILE A 163 11.08 -4.99 9.19
CA ILE A 163 10.61 -6.02 10.11
C ILE A 163 10.43 -5.42 11.52
N PRO A 164 9.21 -5.41 12.09
CA PRO A 164 8.95 -4.82 13.42
C PRO A 164 9.80 -5.42 14.55
N ASP A 165 10.00 -6.74 14.56
CA ASP A 165 10.86 -7.40 15.56
C ASP A 165 12.31 -6.92 15.48
N SER A 166 12.83 -6.67 14.28
CA SER A 166 14.17 -6.11 14.11
C SER A 166 14.25 -4.66 14.60
N LEU A 167 13.17 -3.88 14.47
CA LEU A 167 13.10 -2.53 15.02
C LEU A 167 13.17 -2.57 16.55
N ARG A 168 12.45 -3.51 17.19
CA ARG A 168 12.54 -3.73 18.64
C ARG A 168 13.93 -4.18 19.08
N GLU A 169 14.57 -5.09 18.32
CA GLU A 169 15.93 -5.55 18.59
C GLU A 169 16.93 -4.39 18.60
N VAL A 170 16.86 -3.52 17.58
CA VAL A 170 17.72 -2.33 17.48
C VAL A 170 17.52 -1.34 18.63
N LEU A 171 16.29 -1.22 19.15
CA LEU A 171 15.94 -0.33 20.26
C LEU A 171 16.15 -0.96 21.64
N SER A 172 16.35 -2.28 21.72
CA SER A 172 16.54 -3.03 22.97
C SER A 172 17.66 -2.56 23.91
N PRO A 173 18.73 -1.87 23.44
CA PRO A 173 19.71 -1.27 24.35
C PRO A 173 19.14 -0.15 25.23
N TRP A 174 17.95 0.38 24.91
CA TRP A 174 17.27 1.42 25.68
C TRP A 174 15.94 0.92 26.21
N LYS A 175 15.58 1.35 27.42
CA LYS A 175 14.19 1.25 27.87
C LYS A 175 13.35 2.32 27.17
N ALA A 176 12.07 2.03 26.96
CA ALA A 176 11.15 2.98 26.35
C ALA A 176 11.14 4.32 27.11
N GLU A 177 11.13 4.29 28.45
CA GLU A 177 11.13 5.49 29.30
C GLU A 177 12.42 6.31 29.15
N GLU A 178 13.57 5.65 28.97
CA GLU A 178 14.86 6.31 28.76
C GLU A 178 14.89 7.07 27.44
N ILE A 179 14.23 6.55 26.40
CA ILE A 179 14.06 7.30 25.16
C ILE A 179 13.02 8.40 25.33
N ARG A 180 11.88 8.13 25.98
CA ARG A 180 10.75 9.06 26.10
C ARG A 180 11.09 10.33 26.86
N ASP A 181 11.83 10.22 27.96
CA ASP A 181 12.02 11.32 28.91
C ASP A 181 13.39 12.00 28.78
N SER A 182 14.22 11.56 27.83
CA SER A 182 15.59 12.06 27.67
C SER A 182 15.74 13.22 26.69
N ASP A 183 16.46 14.25 27.12
CA ASP A 183 17.06 15.28 26.28
C ASP A 183 18.48 14.92 25.80
N GLY A 184 18.99 13.77 26.23
CA GLY A 184 20.30 13.24 25.87
C GLY A 184 20.34 12.59 24.48
N LEU A 185 21.46 11.90 24.22
CA LEU A 185 21.72 11.22 22.96
C LEU A 185 21.03 9.84 22.91
N VAL A 186 19.77 9.83 22.47
CA VAL A 186 18.92 8.65 22.29
C VAL A 186 18.31 8.64 20.87
N PRO A 187 17.89 7.48 20.33
CA PRO A 187 17.21 7.45 19.05
C PRO A 187 15.81 8.06 19.14
N LYS A 188 15.52 9.03 18.26
CA LYS A 188 14.26 9.79 18.25
C LYS A 188 13.59 9.87 16.87
N VAL A 189 14.30 9.48 15.81
CA VAL A 189 13.88 9.65 14.43
C VAL A 189 14.00 8.31 13.70
N LEU A 190 12.90 7.89 13.09
CA LEU A 190 12.79 6.75 12.19
C LEU A 190 12.58 7.29 10.77
N TYR A 191 13.49 6.99 9.86
CA TYR A 191 13.27 7.19 8.43
C TYR A 191 12.82 5.88 7.79
N ILE A 192 11.78 5.94 6.96
CA ILE A 192 11.21 4.77 6.28
C ILE A 192 10.69 5.12 4.88
N CYS A 193 10.82 4.19 3.94
CA CYS A 193 10.21 4.26 2.62
C CYS A 193 9.14 3.16 2.50
N PRO A 194 7.87 3.44 2.82
CA PRO A 194 6.88 2.40 3.08
C PRO A 194 6.33 1.73 1.82
N SER A 195 6.43 2.38 0.67
CA SER A 195 5.87 1.92 -0.60
C SER A 195 6.98 1.86 -1.64
N GLY A 196 7.23 0.67 -2.21
CA GLY A 196 8.23 0.48 -3.25
C GLY A 196 9.64 0.91 -2.83
N GLY A 197 10.08 0.48 -1.64
CA GLY A 197 11.32 0.91 -0.99
C GLY A 197 12.53 0.96 -1.93
N ASN A 198 13.33 2.00 -1.84
CA ASN A 198 14.54 2.12 -2.66
C ASN A 198 15.76 1.67 -1.83
N PRO A 199 16.46 0.56 -2.20
CA PRO A 199 16.44 -0.13 -3.50
C PRO A 199 15.62 -1.44 -3.57
N THR A 200 15.00 -1.88 -2.47
CA THR A 200 14.46 -3.23 -2.30
C THR A 200 13.21 -3.55 -3.13
N GLY A 201 12.44 -2.52 -3.51
CA GLY A 201 11.12 -2.62 -4.11
C GLY A 201 10.03 -3.13 -3.15
N SER A 202 10.34 -3.30 -1.86
CA SER A 202 9.40 -3.83 -0.87
C SER A 202 8.38 -2.79 -0.42
N SER A 203 7.19 -3.24 -0.02
CA SER A 203 6.13 -2.36 0.50
C SER A 203 5.61 -2.92 1.81
N LEU A 204 5.44 -2.07 2.81
CA LEU A 204 4.88 -2.45 4.10
C LEU A 204 3.42 -2.86 3.95
N THR A 205 3.05 -3.99 4.54
CA THR A 205 1.64 -4.33 4.77
C THR A 205 1.01 -3.39 5.80
N GLU A 206 -0.32 -3.32 5.82
CA GLU A 206 -1.05 -2.53 6.81
C GLU A 206 -0.73 -2.96 8.25
N GLU A 207 -0.62 -4.27 8.49
CA GLU A 207 -0.29 -4.84 9.80
C GLU A 207 1.09 -4.37 10.26
N ARG A 208 2.08 -4.35 9.36
CA ARG A 208 3.43 -3.85 9.69
C ARG A 208 3.44 -2.36 9.97
N LYS A 209 2.68 -1.56 9.21
CA LYS A 209 2.53 -0.11 9.49
C LYS A 209 1.99 0.12 10.89
N GLN A 210 0.95 -0.63 11.27
CA GLN A 210 0.36 -0.54 12.61
C GLN A 210 1.35 -0.94 13.70
N GLU A 211 2.07 -2.05 13.53
CA GLU A 211 3.05 -2.50 14.52
C GLU A 211 4.24 -1.54 14.66
N ILE A 212 4.79 -1.05 13.55
CA ILE A 212 5.85 -0.04 13.55
C ILE A 212 5.36 1.25 14.22
N TYR A 213 4.13 1.66 13.94
CA TYR A 213 3.52 2.82 14.59
C TYR A 213 3.37 2.62 16.10
N HIS A 214 2.95 1.44 16.54
CA HIS A 214 2.90 1.10 17.98
C HIS A 214 4.28 1.15 18.64
N ILE A 215 5.32 0.65 17.98
CA ILE A 215 6.71 0.76 18.47
C ILE A 215 7.12 2.24 18.53
N ALA A 216 6.80 3.03 17.51
CA ALA A 216 7.09 4.46 17.50
C ALA A 216 6.36 5.20 18.64
N GLN A 217 5.13 4.82 18.98
CA GLN A 217 4.42 5.36 20.14
C GLN A 217 5.07 4.94 21.46
N GLU A 218 5.44 3.67 21.60
CA GLU A 218 6.08 3.10 22.79
C GLU A 218 7.40 3.82 23.11
N TYR A 219 8.25 4.05 22.12
CA TYR A 219 9.54 4.72 22.29
C TYR A 219 9.47 6.25 22.05
N ASN A 220 8.30 6.78 21.70
CA ASN A 220 8.07 8.19 21.34
C ASN A 220 9.02 8.68 20.23
N LEU A 221 9.05 7.95 19.12
CA LEU A 221 9.81 8.25 17.92
C LEU A 221 8.99 9.13 16.96
N LEU A 222 9.68 10.00 16.21
CA LEU A 222 9.10 10.66 15.05
C LEU A 222 9.38 9.83 13.80
N ILE A 223 8.36 9.62 12.97
CA ILE A 223 8.47 8.90 11.69
C ILE A 223 8.61 9.94 10.57
N ILE A 224 9.65 9.79 9.76
CA ILE A 224 9.82 10.47 8.47
C ILE A 224 9.51 9.44 7.40
N GLU A 225 8.33 9.60 6.80
CA GLU A 225 7.87 8.78 5.69
C GLU A 225 8.32 9.43 4.37
N ASP A 226 9.20 8.77 3.62
CA ASP A 226 9.57 9.15 2.26
C ASP A 226 8.82 8.27 1.26
N ASP A 227 7.72 8.78 0.70
CA ASP A 227 6.85 8.01 -0.18
C ASP A 227 6.71 8.59 -1.60
N PRO A 228 7.80 8.63 -2.39
CA PRO A 228 7.76 9.10 -3.78
C PRO A 228 7.05 8.10 -4.72
N TYR A 229 6.82 6.86 -4.28
CA TYR A 229 6.30 5.76 -5.09
C TYR A 229 4.87 5.34 -4.72
N PHE A 230 4.21 6.06 -3.80
CA PHE A 230 2.85 5.78 -3.34
C PHE A 230 1.87 5.47 -4.47
N PHE A 231 1.88 6.24 -5.56
CA PHE A 231 0.92 6.12 -6.67
C PHE A 231 1.29 5.06 -7.72
N ILE A 232 2.44 4.39 -7.61
CA ILE A 232 2.88 3.36 -8.57
C ILE A 232 2.87 1.95 -7.96
N GLN A 233 1.98 1.71 -7.00
CA GLN A 233 1.74 0.40 -6.41
C GLN A 233 0.91 -0.48 -7.35
N PHE A 234 1.34 -1.72 -7.61
CA PHE A 234 0.76 -2.56 -8.68
C PHE A 234 -0.34 -3.54 -8.24
N ARG A 235 -0.43 -3.89 -6.95
CA ARG A 235 -1.20 -5.07 -6.52
C ARG A 235 -2.68 -4.81 -6.26
N ASP A 236 -3.04 -3.66 -5.69
CA ASP A 236 -4.43 -3.40 -5.26
C ASP A 236 -5.18 -2.39 -6.13
N ILE A 237 -4.48 -1.63 -6.98
CA ILE A 237 -5.11 -0.69 -7.91
C ILE A 237 -6.03 -1.43 -8.89
N LEU A 238 -5.65 -2.62 -9.35
CA LEU A 238 -6.49 -3.36 -10.30
C LEU A 238 -7.82 -3.80 -9.67
N LEU A 239 -7.79 -4.31 -8.44
CA LEU A 239 -9.02 -4.70 -7.73
C LEU A 239 -9.84 -3.48 -7.32
N LEU A 240 -9.18 -2.41 -6.83
CA LEU A 240 -9.83 -1.17 -6.45
C LEU A 240 -10.49 -0.46 -7.65
N GLU A 241 -9.80 -0.36 -8.79
CA GLU A 241 -10.36 0.21 -10.02
C GLU A 241 -11.51 -0.64 -10.55
N LEU A 242 -11.42 -1.97 -10.43
CA LEU A 242 -12.51 -2.87 -10.79
C LEU A 242 -13.73 -2.66 -9.90
N LEU A 243 -13.54 -2.58 -8.58
CA LEU A 243 -14.62 -2.34 -7.61
C LEU A 243 -15.20 -0.93 -7.74
N ASN A 244 -14.39 0.09 -7.99
CA ASN A 244 -14.85 1.46 -8.23
C ASN A 244 -15.67 1.55 -9.52
N LYS A 245 -15.24 0.85 -10.58
CA LYS A 245 -15.95 0.80 -11.86
C LYS A 245 -17.25 0.01 -11.77
N TRP A 246 -17.26 -1.09 -11.03
CA TRP A 246 -18.43 -1.96 -10.89
C TRP A 246 -19.43 -1.45 -9.86
N GLY A 247 -18.97 -0.76 -8.81
CA GLY A 247 -19.76 -0.53 -7.60
C GLY A 247 -20.18 -1.85 -6.95
N TRP A 248 -20.97 -1.76 -5.87
CA TRP A 248 -21.53 -2.95 -5.20
C TRP A 248 -22.48 -3.73 -6.11
N GLU A 249 -23.29 -3.05 -6.93
CA GLU A 249 -24.22 -3.71 -7.87
C GLU A 249 -23.50 -4.54 -8.94
N GLY A 250 -22.44 -3.99 -9.56
CA GLY A 250 -21.68 -4.72 -10.57
C GLY A 250 -20.88 -5.89 -9.97
N PHE A 251 -20.40 -5.74 -8.73
CA PHE A 251 -19.77 -6.84 -8.00
C PHE A 251 -20.78 -7.96 -7.68
N ASP A 252 -21.97 -7.63 -7.17
CA ASP A 252 -23.02 -8.60 -6.88
C ASP A 252 -23.47 -9.35 -8.14
N GLU A 253 -23.58 -8.64 -9.27
CA GLU A 253 -23.87 -9.25 -10.57
C GLU A 253 -22.75 -10.19 -11.03
N HIS A 254 -21.48 -9.83 -10.85
CA HIS A 254 -20.35 -10.72 -11.13
C HIS A 254 -20.40 -11.98 -10.26
N VAL A 255 -20.64 -11.83 -8.94
CA VAL A 255 -20.80 -12.97 -8.02
C VAL A 255 -21.96 -13.86 -8.46
N ARG A 256 -23.09 -13.27 -8.89
CA ARG A 256 -24.23 -14.01 -9.42
C ARG A 256 -23.86 -14.80 -10.68
N GLN A 257 -23.11 -14.21 -11.62
CA GLN A 257 -22.65 -14.89 -12.83
C GLN A 257 -21.72 -16.07 -12.50
N VAL A 258 -20.77 -15.89 -11.59
CA VAL A 258 -19.88 -16.97 -11.12
C VAL A 258 -20.70 -18.09 -10.46
N ARG A 259 -21.69 -17.76 -9.62
CA ARG A 259 -22.60 -18.75 -9.02
C ARG A 259 -23.39 -19.52 -10.07
N CYS A 260 -23.96 -18.83 -11.06
CA CYS A 260 -24.71 -19.46 -12.15
C CYS A 260 -23.80 -20.39 -12.98
N PHE A 261 -22.58 -19.98 -13.29
CA PHE A 261 -21.60 -20.81 -14.00
C PHE A 261 -21.32 -22.11 -13.23
N TYR A 262 -20.92 -22.01 -11.96
CA TYR A 262 -20.61 -23.19 -11.15
C TYR A 262 -21.84 -24.06 -10.86
N GLN A 263 -23.04 -23.47 -10.78
CA GLN A 263 -24.29 -24.21 -10.69
C GLN A 263 -24.53 -25.04 -11.98
N SER A 264 -24.34 -24.44 -13.15
CA SER A 264 -24.46 -25.14 -14.44
C SER A 264 -23.46 -26.28 -14.55
N GLN A 265 -22.19 -26.04 -14.20
CA GLN A 265 -21.14 -27.07 -14.22
C GLN A 265 -21.46 -28.24 -13.28
N ARG A 266 -21.97 -27.94 -12.07
CA ARG A 266 -22.45 -28.96 -11.13
C ARG A 266 -23.56 -29.80 -11.76
N ASP A 267 -24.56 -29.16 -12.36
CA ASP A 267 -25.73 -29.86 -12.91
C ASP A 267 -25.35 -30.75 -14.10
N ILE A 268 -24.37 -30.32 -14.91
CA ILE A 268 -23.78 -31.14 -15.98
C ILE A 268 -23.06 -32.37 -15.40
N MET A 269 -22.20 -32.18 -14.40
CA MET A 269 -21.49 -33.29 -13.74
C MET A 269 -22.47 -34.28 -13.09
N LEU A 270 -23.53 -33.78 -12.45
CA LEU A 270 -24.57 -34.61 -11.84
C LEU A 270 -25.37 -35.38 -12.90
N ALA A 271 -25.66 -34.78 -14.04
CA ALA A 271 -26.34 -35.47 -15.15
C ALA A 271 -25.47 -36.61 -15.70
N ALA A 272 -24.18 -36.39 -15.89
CA ALA A 272 -23.23 -37.44 -16.29
C ALA A 272 -23.12 -38.55 -15.24
N THR A 273 -23.03 -38.19 -13.96
CA THR A 273 -22.98 -39.13 -12.83
C THR A 273 -24.26 -39.97 -12.76
N GLN A 274 -25.43 -39.35 -12.88
CA GLN A 274 -26.73 -40.05 -12.89
C GLN A 274 -26.86 -40.97 -14.11
N LYS A 275 -26.38 -40.54 -15.28
CA LYS A 275 -26.47 -41.33 -16.52
C LYS A 275 -25.63 -42.61 -16.45
N HIS A 276 -24.42 -42.54 -15.89
CA HIS A 276 -23.44 -43.63 -15.98
C HIS A 276 -23.22 -44.39 -14.68
N LEU A 277 -23.45 -43.77 -13.52
CA LEU A 277 -23.01 -44.29 -12.22
C LEU A 277 -24.16 -44.60 -11.24
N SER A 278 -25.41 -44.39 -11.64
CA SER A 278 -26.58 -44.71 -10.81
C SER A 278 -26.62 -46.18 -10.42
N GLY A 279 -26.77 -46.45 -9.12
CA GLY A 279 -26.79 -47.80 -8.55
C GLY A 279 -25.41 -48.40 -8.27
N LEU A 280 -24.33 -47.76 -8.76
CA LEU A 280 -22.95 -48.18 -8.52
C LEU A 280 -22.24 -47.26 -7.53
N VAL A 281 -22.42 -45.95 -7.67
CA VAL A 281 -21.79 -44.93 -6.84
C VAL A 281 -22.86 -44.17 -6.05
N GLU A 282 -22.56 -43.81 -4.81
CA GLU A 282 -23.40 -42.92 -3.99
C GLU A 282 -22.79 -41.50 -4.01
N TRP A 283 -23.63 -40.46 -4.13
CA TRP A 283 -23.16 -39.07 -4.07
C TRP A 283 -24.18 -38.17 -3.41
N TYR A 284 -23.72 -37.00 -2.97
CA TYR A 284 -24.57 -35.93 -2.48
C TYR A 284 -24.54 -34.75 -3.46
N ILE A 285 -25.70 -34.13 -3.68
CA ILE A 285 -25.81 -32.92 -4.52
C ILE A 285 -25.11 -31.76 -3.81
N PRO A 286 -24.01 -31.19 -4.36
CA PRO A 286 -23.32 -30.07 -3.74
C PRO A 286 -24.19 -28.81 -3.70
N LYS A 287 -24.30 -28.18 -2.53
CA LYS A 287 -25.02 -26.90 -2.38
C LYS A 287 -24.17 -25.67 -2.74
N GLY A 288 -22.87 -25.85 -2.93
CA GLY A 288 -21.91 -24.82 -3.34
C GLY A 288 -20.51 -25.40 -3.57
N GLY A 289 -19.59 -24.56 -4.04
CA GLY A 289 -18.23 -24.97 -4.39
C GLY A 289 -18.14 -25.60 -5.79
N MET A 290 -17.06 -26.35 -6.02
CA MET A 290 -16.68 -26.86 -7.35
C MET A 290 -16.34 -28.36 -7.38
N PHE A 291 -16.75 -29.10 -6.34
CA PHE A 291 -16.39 -30.50 -6.16
C PHE A 291 -17.62 -31.38 -5.96
N LEU A 292 -17.64 -32.53 -6.63
CA LEU A 292 -18.56 -33.63 -6.38
C LEU A 292 -17.82 -34.71 -5.57
N TRP A 293 -18.37 -35.05 -4.41
CA TRP A 293 -17.84 -36.07 -3.52
C TRP A 293 -18.67 -37.34 -3.67
N MET A 294 -17.99 -38.43 -4.02
CA MET A 294 -18.62 -39.68 -4.44
C MET A 294 -18.07 -40.83 -3.62
N LYS A 295 -18.92 -41.78 -3.25
CA LYS A 295 -18.59 -43.01 -2.53
C LYS A 295 -18.82 -44.21 -3.45
N VAL A 296 -17.89 -45.15 -3.47
CA VAL A 296 -17.97 -46.39 -4.24
C VAL A 296 -18.13 -47.55 -3.24
N PRO A 297 -19.37 -47.97 -2.89
CA PRO A 297 -19.60 -48.92 -1.79
C PRO A 297 -18.94 -50.28 -1.98
N GLN A 298 -18.68 -50.68 -3.23
CA GLN A 298 -18.10 -51.97 -3.61
C GLN A 298 -16.61 -52.05 -3.27
N LEU A 299 -15.93 -50.90 -3.15
CA LEU A 299 -14.50 -50.83 -2.88
C LEU A 299 -14.26 -50.49 -1.41
N LYS A 300 -13.24 -51.12 -0.81
CA LYS A 300 -12.72 -50.68 0.49
C LYS A 300 -11.86 -49.41 0.36
N ASP A 301 -11.30 -49.20 -0.82
CA ASP A 301 -10.36 -48.14 -1.11
C ASP A 301 -10.36 -47.78 -2.60
N THR A 302 -10.53 -46.50 -2.94
CA THR A 302 -10.54 -46.05 -4.34
C THR A 302 -9.14 -45.72 -4.87
N TYR A 303 -8.07 -45.86 -4.09
CA TYR A 303 -6.73 -45.47 -4.51
C TYR A 303 -6.25 -46.23 -5.76
N GLU A 304 -6.29 -47.57 -5.74
CA GLU A 304 -5.87 -48.41 -6.87
C GLU A 304 -6.75 -48.19 -8.10
N MET A 305 -8.07 -48.07 -7.89
CA MET A 305 -9.04 -47.75 -8.93
C MET A 305 -8.64 -46.48 -9.69
N ILE A 306 -8.24 -45.41 -8.99
CA ILE A 306 -7.89 -44.14 -9.63
C ILE A 306 -6.45 -44.12 -10.15
N MET A 307 -5.50 -44.50 -9.30
CA MET A 307 -4.07 -44.36 -9.58
C MET A 307 -3.51 -45.42 -10.53
N GLU A 308 -4.23 -46.53 -10.72
CA GLU A 308 -3.81 -47.57 -11.68
C GLU A 308 -4.81 -47.65 -12.84
N ARG A 309 -6.06 -48.04 -12.53
CA ARG A 309 -7.06 -48.31 -13.58
C ARG A 309 -7.54 -47.02 -14.25
N GLY A 310 -7.81 -45.97 -13.48
CA GLY A 310 -8.28 -44.66 -13.97
C GLY A 310 -7.23 -43.94 -14.80
N LEU A 311 -5.98 -43.89 -14.29
CA LEU A 311 -4.86 -43.30 -15.02
C LEU A 311 -4.58 -44.01 -16.36
N ALA A 312 -4.69 -45.34 -16.41
CA ALA A 312 -4.54 -46.10 -17.66
C ALA A 312 -5.60 -45.73 -18.73
N HIS A 313 -6.76 -45.21 -18.31
CA HIS A 313 -7.83 -44.72 -19.19
C HIS A 313 -7.80 -43.19 -19.38
N GLY A 314 -6.72 -42.52 -18.96
CA GLY A 314 -6.52 -41.08 -19.15
C GLY A 314 -7.31 -40.19 -18.18
N ILE A 315 -7.67 -40.69 -16.99
CA ILE A 315 -8.48 -39.96 -16.02
C ILE A 315 -7.72 -39.60 -14.78
N VAL A 316 -7.94 -38.36 -14.34
CA VAL A 316 -7.39 -37.83 -13.09
C VAL A 316 -8.54 -37.38 -12.20
N LEU A 317 -8.90 -38.24 -11.25
CA LEU A 317 -9.71 -37.89 -10.08
C LEU A 317 -8.82 -37.91 -8.84
N VAL A 318 -9.32 -37.42 -7.70
CA VAL A 318 -8.57 -37.54 -6.43
C VAL A 318 -9.18 -38.65 -5.59
N PRO A 319 -8.44 -39.72 -5.23
CA PRO A 319 -8.94 -40.74 -4.32
C PRO A 319 -9.15 -40.15 -2.92
N GLY A 320 -9.91 -40.85 -2.06
CA GLY A 320 -10.37 -40.28 -0.79
C GLY A 320 -9.30 -40.16 0.30
N ARG A 321 -8.23 -40.97 0.22
CA ARG A 321 -7.19 -41.07 1.26
C ARG A 321 -6.60 -39.72 1.71
N PRO A 322 -6.23 -38.77 0.81
CA PRO A 322 -5.67 -37.49 1.21
C PRO A 322 -6.60 -36.60 2.04
N PHE A 323 -7.90 -36.92 2.09
CA PHE A 323 -8.90 -36.18 2.87
C PHE A 323 -9.23 -36.84 4.21
N CYS A 324 -8.66 -38.01 4.52
CA CYS A 324 -8.86 -38.71 5.78
C CYS A 324 -7.88 -38.22 6.86
N PRO A 325 -8.34 -37.96 8.11
CA PRO A 325 -7.44 -37.75 9.25
C PRO A 325 -6.46 -38.92 9.39
N GLY A 326 -5.14 -38.66 9.40
CA GLY A 326 -4.10 -39.69 9.39
C GLY A 326 -3.38 -39.89 8.04
N GLY A 327 -3.80 -39.19 6.98
CA GLY A 327 -3.05 -39.09 5.72
C GLY A 327 -3.21 -40.29 4.76
N GLN A 328 -2.26 -40.41 3.81
CA GLN A 328 -2.35 -41.29 2.62
C GLN A 328 -2.45 -42.80 2.89
N ASN A 329 -2.33 -43.24 4.14
CA ASN A 329 -2.34 -44.65 4.54
C ASN A 329 -3.70 -45.14 5.06
N HIS A 330 -4.70 -44.27 5.17
CA HIS A 330 -6.05 -44.66 5.61
C HIS A 330 -6.92 -45.00 4.39
N PRO A 331 -7.46 -46.23 4.26
CA PRO A 331 -8.30 -46.60 3.14
C PRO A 331 -9.59 -45.77 3.12
N SER A 332 -10.05 -45.39 1.93
CA SER A 332 -11.25 -44.57 1.78
C SER A 332 -12.05 -45.02 0.57
N GLN A 333 -13.35 -45.26 0.78
CA GLN A 333 -14.29 -45.62 -0.28
C GLN A 333 -14.71 -44.41 -1.14
N TYR A 334 -14.15 -43.23 -0.89
CA TYR A 334 -14.59 -42.00 -1.52
C TYR A 334 -13.60 -41.49 -2.56
N LEU A 335 -14.08 -40.66 -3.47
CA LEU A 335 -13.26 -39.93 -4.43
C LEU A 335 -13.87 -38.54 -4.72
N ARG A 336 -13.03 -37.59 -5.14
CA ARG A 336 -13.42 -36.22 -5.51
C ARG A 336 -13.27 -35.99 -6.99
N ALA A 337 -14.35 -35.55 -7.63
CA ALA A 337 -14.34 -34.98 -8.97
C ALA A 337 -14.46 -33.45 -8.90
N SER A 338 -13.59 -32.73 -9.62
CA SER A 338 -13.72 -31.27 -9.80
C SER A 338 -14.45 -30.99 -11.11
N PHE A 339 -15.47 -30.14 -11.07
CA PHE A 339 -16.21 -29.70 -12.26
C PHE A 339 -15.87 -28.26 -12.67
N SER A 340 -14.75 -27.71 -12.17
CA SER A 340 -14.34 -26.32 -12.45
C SER A 340 -13.81 -26.12 -13.87
N LEU A 341 -12.93 -27.01 -14.35
CA LEU A 341 -12.20 -26.84 -15.62
C LEU A 341 -12.72 -27.74 -16.75
N ALA A 342 -13.28 -28.90 -16.41
CA ALA A 342 -13.70 -29.89 -17.40
C ALA A 342 -14.88 -29.39 -18.24
N THR A 343 -14.89 -29.79 -19.51
CA THR A 343 -16.03 -29.63 -20.42
C THR A 343 -17.10 -30.69 -20.14
N LYS A 344 -18.30 -30.48 -20.68
CA LYS A 344 -19.40 -31.44 -20.57
C LYS A 344 -19.02 -32.84 -21.06
N ASP A 345 -18.33 -32.93 -22.19
CA ASP A 345 -17.97 -34.21 -22.80
C ASP A 345 -16.88 -34.93 -21.97
N GLU A 346 -15.92 -34.18 -21.41
CA GLU A 346 -14.94 -34.72 -20.48
C GLU A 346 -15.59 -35.22 -19.18
N MET A 347 -16.59 -34.50 -18.65
CA MET A 347 -17.35 -34.97 -17.49
C MET A 347 -18.12 -36.27 -17.77
N ASP A 348 -18.73 -36.39 -18.96
CA ASP A 348 -19.43 -37.62 -19.40
C ASP A 348 -18.44 -38.78 -19.56
N GLN A 349 -17.30 -38.53 -20.20
CA GLN A 349 -16.23 -39.51 -20.42
C GLN A 349 -15.62 -39.99 -19.10
N VAL A 350 -15.37 -39.07 -18.16
CA VAL A 350 -14.84 -39.43 -16.83
C VAL A 350 -15.80 -40.35 -16.09
N CYS A 351 -17.10 -40.09 -16.15
CA CYS A 351 -18.11 -40.96 -15.53
C CYS A 351 -18.19 -42.34 -16.21
N LEU A 352 -18.10 -42.40 -17.54
CA LEU A 352 -18.03 -43.68 -18.29
C LEU A 352 -16.84 -44.53 -17.88
N CYS A 353 -15.69 -43.92 -17.67
CA CYS A 353 -14.53 -44.69 -17.26
C CYS A 353 -14.54 -45.04 -15.76
N VAL A 354 -15.16 -44.22 -14.91
CA VAL A 354 -15.45 -44.65 -13.53
C VAL A 354 -16.29 -45.93 -13.56
N LEU A 355 -17.31 -46.00 -14.40
CA LEU A 355 -18.14 -47.20 -14.58
C LEU A 355 -17.34 -48.46 -14.94
N VAL A 356 -16.27 -48.37 -15.74
CA VAL A 356 -15.43 -49.53 -16.11
C VAL A 356 -14.26 -49.80 -15.17
N THR A 357 -14.05 -48.95 -14.16
CA THR A 357 -12.92 -49.08 -13.21
C THR A 357 -13.34 -49.39 -11.77
N VAL A 358 -14.62 -49.17 -11.44
CA VAL A 358 -15.31 -49.74 -10.27
C VAL A 358 -15.37 -51.26 -10.42
#